data_AF-A0A101DAH3-F1
#
_entry.id   AF-A0A101DAH3-F1
#
_cell.length_a   1.000
_cell.length_b   1.000
_cell.length_c   1.000
_cell.angle_alpha   90.00
_cell.angle_beta   90.00
_cell.angle_gamma   90.00
#
_symmetry.space_group_name_H-M   'P 1'
#
loop_
_entity.id
_entity.type
_entity.pdbx_description
1 polymer ?
#
loop_
_entity_poly.entity_id
_entity_poly.type
_entity_poly.pdbx_seq_one_letter_code
_entity_poly.pdbx_strand_id
1 'polypeptide(L)'
;MTDASSPTLFQRLWLSETIRLREEHAGPLEDAEANRLARAEQVDLAERIQHRALLLARRDGQWQALLHWLQGARLAGLLLGLLALLSGFGLALAALGDGRQPVNVFWALGSLLGLNLLMLLGWLLGLLLTRDHPAALGRLWLWLSEKLARDASAAQLAPALLLMLQRQRLTRWGLGLMVNGLWTLAMLAALATLLLLLATRRYGFVWETTILGGDTFIALTQAIGALPALLGFSL
;
A
#
# COMPACT_ATOMS: atom_id res chain seq x y z
N MET A 1 -30.52 9.78 -2.26
CA MET A 1 -29.70 9.57 -3.47
C MET A 1 -28.54 10.54 -3.40
N THR A 2 -27.37 10.09 -2.94
CA THR A 2 -26.16 10.92 -2.83
C THR A 2 -25.66 11.25 -4.23
N ASP A 3 -25.57 12.54 -4.52
CA ASP A 3 -25.15 13.09 -5.80
C ASP A 3 -23.72 12.59 -6.13
N ALA A 4 -23.61 11.60 -7.01
CA ALA A 4 -22.34 11.00 -7.42
C ALA A 4 -21.42 11.98 -8.21
N SER A 5 -21.80 13.26 -8.28
CA SER A 5 -21.16 14.32 -9.05
C SER A 5 -20.23 15.22 -8.22
N SER A 6 -20.32 15.19 -6.87
CA SER A 6 -19.50 16.05 -6.02
C SER A 6 -18.15 15.42 -5.65
N PRO A 7 -17.02 16.04 -6.01
CA PRO A 7 -15.70 15.51 -5.67
C PRO A 7 -15.44 15.57 -4.16
N THR A 8 -14.77 14.55 -3.64
CA THR A 8 -14.26 14.57 -2.26
C THR A 8 -13.17 15.64 -2.09
N LEU A 9 -12.90 16.05 -0.85
CA LEU A 9 -11.81 17.02 -0.58
C LEU A 9 -10.46 16.53 -1.14
N PHE A 10 -10.16 15.25 -0.96
CA PHE A 10 -8.95 14.65 -1.52
C PHE A 10 -8.89 14.76 -3.05
N GLN A 11 -9.99 14.45 -3.74
CA GLN A 11 -10.07 14.58 -5.20
C GLN A 11 -9.93 16.03 -5.65
N ARG A 12 -10.52 16.99 -4.93
CA ARG A 12 -10.36 18.44 -5.23
C ARG A 12 -8.91 18.89 -5.10
N LEU A 13 -8.24 18.53 -4.00
CA LEU A 13 -6.83 18.85 -3.79
C LEU A 13 -5.94 18.20 -4.85
N TRP A 14 -6.26 16.95 -5.21
CA TRP A 14 -5.54 16.24 -6.25
C TRP A 14 -5.67 16.89 -7.62
N LEU A 15 -6.88 17.19 -8.06
CA LEU A 15 -7.10 17.91 -9.32
C LEU A 15 -6.44 19.30 -9.31
N SER A 16 -6.44 19.98 -8.16
CA SER A 16 -5.77 21.28 -8.01
C SER A 16 -4.26 21.18 -8.24
N GLU A 17 -3.61 20.17 -7.65
CA GLU A 17 -2.19 19.92 -7.89
C GLU A 17 -1.92 19.46 -9.33
N THR A 18 -2.82 18.66 -9.93
CA THR A 18 -2.72 18.27 -11.34
C THR A 18 -2.79 19.48 -12.27
N ILE A 19 -3.72 20.41 -12.05
CA ILE A 19 -3.81 21.65 -12.83
C ILE A 19 -2.57 22.52 -12.61
N ARG A 20 -2.07 22.65 -11.37
CA ARG A 20 -0.84 23.38 -11.06
C ARG A 20 0.36 22.82 -11.83
N LEU A 21 0.52 21.49 -11.86
CA LEU A 21 1.59 20.84 -12.64
C LEU A 21 1.40 21.07 -14.14
N ARG A 22 0.16 21.12 -14.62
CA ARG A 22 -0.11 21.39 -16.03
C ARG A 22 0.32 22.77 -16.44
N GLU A 23 0.01 23.76 -15.62
CA GLU A 23 0.43 25.14 -15.82
C GLU A 23 1.95 25.29 -15.76
N GLU A 24 2.60 24.56 -14.86
CA GLU A 24 4.06 24.54 -14.73
C GLU A 24 4.76 23.99 -15.99
N HIS A 25 4.19 22.98 -16.65
CA HIS A 25 4.80 22.34 -17.83
C HIS A 25 4.36 22.93 -19.16
N ALA A 26 3.07 23.26 -19.31
CA ALA A 26 2.48 23.71 -20.58
C ALA A 26 2.27 25.23 -20.65
N GLY A 27 2.53 25.95 -19.55
CA GLY A 27 2.27 27.38 -19.44
C GLY A 27 0.84 27.72 -18.98
N PRO A 28 0.51 29.02 -18.88
CA PRO A 28 -0.79 29.47 -18.37
C PRO A 28 -1.97 28.90 -19.16
N LEU A 29 -2.95 28.33 -18.46
CA LEU A 29 -4.18 27.83 -19.06
C LEU A 29 -5.20 28.95 -19.23
N GLU A 30 -6.02 28.88 -20.29
CA GLU A 30 -7.15 29.79 -20.45
C GLU A 30 -8.19 29.51 -19.36
N ASP A 31 -8.34 30.43 -18.41
CA ASP A 31 -9.09 30.23 -17.17
C ASP A 31 -10.06 31.38 -16.85
N ALA A 32 -10.26 32.33 -17.78
CA ALA A 32 -11.03 33.55 -17.54
C ALA A 32 -12.45 33.26 -17.03
N GLU A 33 -13.14 32.31 -17.67
CA GLU A 33 -14.48 31.89 -17.26
C GLU A 33 -14.47 31.13 -15.93
N ALA A 34 -13.51 30.22 -15.73
CA ALA A 34 -13.36 29.48 -14.48
C ALA A 34 -13.08 30.43 -13.29
N ASN A 35 -12.27 31.46 -13.50
CA ASN A 35 -11.98 32.51 -12.54
C ASN A 35 -13.21 33.39 -12.26
N ARG A 36 -13.98 33.75 -13.29
CA ARG A 36 -15.22 34.53 -13.13
C ARG A 36 -16.21 33.78 -12.24
N LEU A 37 -16.42 32.49 -12.51
CA LEU A 37 -17.28 31.62 -11.72
C LEU A 37 -16.75 31.43 -10.28
N ALA A 38 -15.46 31.15 -10.12
CA ALA A 38 -14.86 30.98 -8.78
C ALA A 38 -14.87 32.27 -7.95
N ARG A 39 -14.78 33.45 -8.57
CA ARG A 39 -14.87 34.76 -7.87
C ARG A 39 -16.29 35.14 -7.49
N ALA A 40 -17.29 34.62 -8.19
CA ALA A 40 -18.70 34.85 -7.84
C ALA A 40 -19.07 34.19 -6.51
N GLU A 41 -18.33 33.15 -6.10
CA GLU A 41 -18.50 32.51 -4.81
C GLU A 41 -17.80 33.30 -3.68
N GLN A 42 -18.54 33.60 -2.62
CA GLN A 42 -18.03 34.28 -1.43
C GLN A 42 -17.32 33.30 -0.48
N VAL A 43 -16.34 32.56 -1.01
CA VAL A 43 -15.51 31.60 -0.28
C VAL A 43 -14.07 32.07 -0.14
N ASP A 44 -13.30 31.44 0.75
CA ASP A 44 -11.89 31.75 0.97
C ASP A 44 -11.03 31.47 -0.29
N LEU A 45 -9.87 32.12 -0.39
CA LEU A 45 -8.96 32.01 -1.53
C LEU A 45 -8.61 30.56 -1.86
N ALA A 46 -8.34 29.74 -0.84
CA ALA A 46 -8.00 28.34 -1.03
C ALA A 46 -9.14 27.54 -1.68
N GLU A 47 -10.40 27.84 -1.33
CA GLU A 47 -11.58 27.20 -1.93
C GLU A 47 -11.82 27.72 -3.35
N ARG A 48 -11.60 29.01 -3.61
CA ARG A 48 -11.70 29.56 -4.98
C ARG A 48 -10.70 28.92 -5.94
N ILE A 49 -9.46 28.69 -5.49
CA ILE A 49 -8.43 28.02 -6.29
C ILE A 49 -8.85 26.57 -6.60
N GLN A 50 -9.38 25.84 -5.61
CA GLN A 50 -9.88 24.49 -5.80
C GLN A 50 -11.08 24.45 -6.75
N HIS A 51 -11.98 25.42 -6.64
CA HIS A 51 -13.16 25.50 -7.50
C HIS A 51 -12.77 25.81 -8.95
N ARG A 52 -11.87 26.78 -9.18
CA ARG A 52 -11.26 27.05 -10.49
C ARG A 52 -10.63 25.78 -11.09
N ALA A 53 -9.81 25.08 -10.31
CA ALA A 53 -9.15 23.86 -10.77
C ALA A 53 -10.16 22.75 -11.12
N LEU A 54 -11.23 22.60 -10.34
CA LEU A 54 -12.29 21.63 -10.63
C LEU A 54 -13.03 21.95 -11.93
N LEU A 55 -13.33 23.23 -12.19
CA LEU A 55 -13.98 23.65 -13.44
C LEU A 55 -13.08 23.36 -14.65
N LEU A 56 -11.79 23.67 -14.56
CA LEU A 56 -10.80 23.35 -15.61
C LEU A 56 -10.64 21.83 -15.79
N ALA A 57 -10.59 21.07 -14.70
CA ALA A 57 -10.47 19.62 -14.74
C ALA A 57 -11.69 18.94 -15.38
N ARG A 58 -12.89 19.47 -15.19
CA ARG A 58 -14.10 18.98 -15.85
C ARG A 58 -14.14 19.35 -17.34
N ARG A 59 -13.77 20.60 -17.68
CA ARG A 59 -13.71 21.06 -19.07
C ARG A 59 -12.74 20.23 -19.91
N ASP A 60 -11.56 19.94 -19.34
CA ASP A 60 -10.45 19.30 -20.06
C ASP A 60 -10.41 17.77 -19.88
N GLY A 61 -11.47 17.16 -19.33
CA GLY A 61 -11.60 15.70 -19.21
C GLY A 61 -10.80 15.03 -18.07
N GLN A 62 -10.07 15.81 -17.27
CA GLN A 62 -9.24 15.30 -16.16
C GLN A 62 -10.06 14.69 -15.03
N TRP A 63 -11.29 15.16 -14.82
CA TRP A 63 -12.22 14.56 -13.86
C TRP A 63 -12.54 13.11 -14.22
N GLN A 64 -12.89 12.85 -15.48
CA GLN A 64 -13.18 11.52 -16.00
C GLN A 64 -11.91 10.66 -15.97
N ALA A 65 -10.76 11.21 -16.36
CA ALA A 65 -9.47 10.52 -16.27
C ALA A 65 -9.14 10.09 -14.82
N LEU A 66 -9.40 10.95 -13.83
CA LEU A 66 -9.23 10.64 -12.41
C LEU A 66 -10.14 9.49 -11.97
N LEU A 67 -11.40 9.48 -12.38
CA LEU A 67 -12.33 8.39 -12.05
C LEU A 67 -11.90 7.05 -12.66
N HIS A 68 -11.49 7.04 -13.93
CA HIS A 68 -10.94 5.84 -14.57
C HIS A 68 -9.67 5.35 -13.88
N TRP A 69 -8.79 6.28 -13.48
CA TRP A 69 -7.59 5.95 -12.72
C TRP A 69 -7.93 5.29 -11.39
N LEU A 70 -8.89 5.85 -10.64
CA LEU A 70 -9.35 5.29 -9.36
C LEU A 70 -9.99 3.91 -9.53
N GLN A 71 -10.76 3.72 -10.60
CA GLN A 71 -11.33 2.41 -10.93
C GLN A 71 -10.24 1.39 -11.23
N GLY A 72 -9.24 1.75 -12.05
CA GLY A 72 -8.09 0.91 -12.35
C GLY A 72 -7.30 0.55 -11.08
N ALA A 73 -7.03 1.53 -10.23
CA ALA A 73 -6.35 1.32 -8.94
C ALA A 73 -7.14 0.37 -8.02
N ARG A 74 -8.48 0.49 -7.98
CA ARG A 74 -9.34 -0.41 -7.20
C ARG A 74 -9.27 -1.85 -7.73
N LEU A 75 -9.34 -2.04 -9.05
CA LEU A 75 -9.25 -3.36 -9.68
C LEU A 75 -7.88 -4.00 -9.45
N ALA A 76 -6.81 -3.23 -9.61
CA ALA A 76 -5.46 -3.68 -9.30
C ALA A 76 -5.32 -4.07 -7.81
N GLY A 77 -5.89 -3.28 -6.90
CA GLY A 77 -5.93 -3.59 -5.47
C GLY A 77 -6.68 -4.89 -5.17
N LEU A 78 -7.82 -5.14 -5.81
CA LEU A 78 -8.56 -6.39 -5.68
C LEU A 78 -7.77 -7.59 -6.21
N LEU A 79 -7.11 -7.44 -7.37
CA LEU A 79 -6.27 -8.48 -7.94
C LEU A 79 -5.09 -8.83 -7.02
N LEU A 80 -4.40 -7.81 -6.51
CA LEU A 80 -3.31 -7.99 -5.53
C LEU A 80 -3.80 -8.65 -4.25
N GLY A 81 -4.99 -8.27 -3.76
CA GLY A 81 -5.62 -8.89 -2.60
C GLY A 81 -5.91 -10.38 -2.83
N LEU A 82 -6.46 -10.73 -4.00
CA LEU A 82 -6.70 -12.12 -4.39
C LEU A 82 -5.39 -12.91 -4.47
N LEU A 83 -4.35 -12.35 -5.11
CA LEU A 83 -3.03 -12.97 -5.18
C LEU A 83 -2.45 -13.19 -3.78
N ALA A 84 -2.55 -12.21 -2.88
CA ALA A 84 -2.10 -12.35 -1.49
C ALA A 84 -2.83 -13.48 -0.75
N LEU A 85 -4.15 -13.61 -0.92
CA LEU A 85 -4.92 -14.72 -0.35
C LEU A 85 -4.46 -16.08 -0.87
N LEU A 86 -4.29 -16.20 -2.20
CA LEU A 86 -3.82 -17.42 -2.85
C LEU A 86 -2.39 -17.77 -2.42
N SER A 87 -1.51 -16.78 -2.30
CA SER A 87 -0.15 -16.96 -1.79
C SER A 87 -0.16 -17.42 -0.34
N GLY A 88 -1.00 -16.82 0.52
CA GLY A 88 -1.14 -17.23 1.92
C GLY A 88 -1.61 -18.68 2.06
N PHE A 89 -2.64 -19.05 1.30
CA PHE A 89 -3.12 -20.43 1.20
C PHE A 89 -2.02 -21.39 0.74
N GLY A 90 -1.30 -21.04 -0.34
CA GLY A 90 -0.20 -21.83 -0.87
C GLY A 90 0.96 -21.99 0.11
N LEU A 91 1.31 -20.93 0.84
CA LEU A 91 2.35 -20.97 1.89
C LEU A 91 1.98 -21.93 3.01
N ALA A 92 0.72 -21.92 3.47
CA ALA A 92 0.25 -22.84 4.50
C ALA A 92 0.30 -24.31 4.05
N LEU A 93 -0.10 -24.58 2.80
CA LEU A 93 0.01 -25.92 2.21
C LEU A 93 1.47 -26.36 2.06
N ALA A 94 2.36 -25.47 1.62
CA ALA A 94 3.78 -25.77 1.49
C ALA A 94 4.44 -26.04 2.85
N ALA A 95 4.03 -25.31 3.90
CA ALA A 95 4.59 -25.46 5.24
C ALA A 95 4.18 -26.77 5.92
N LEU A 96 2.91 -27.21 5.76
CA LEU A 96 2.39 -28.46 6.35
C LEU A 96 2.56 -29.69 5.45
N GLY A 97 2.63 -29.51 4.14
CA GLY A 97 2.68 -30.58 3.15
C GLY A 97 1.47 -31.53 3.20
N ASP A 98 1.66 -32.72 2.62
CA ASP A 98 0.60 -33.72 2.43
C ASP A 98 0.20 -34.49 3.70
N GLY A 99 0.79 -34.16 4.86
CA GLY A 99 0.53 -34.81 6.15
C GLY A 99 1.11 -36.23 6.31
N ARG A 100 1.79 -36.75 5.29
CA ARG A 100 2.44 -38.08 5.32
C ARG A 100 3.81 -38.07 6.00
N GLN A 101 4.55 -36.99 5.82
CA GLN A 101 5.85 -36.79 6.46
C GLN A 101 5.66 -35.89 7.68
N PRO A 102 6.43 -36.10 8.76
CA PRO A 102 6.41 -35.19 9.88
C PRO A 102 6.85 -33.79 9.44
N VAL A 103 6.12 -32.78 9.91
CA VAL A 103 6.38 -31.37 9.63
C VAL A 103 7.43 -30.87 10.61
N ASN A 104 8.55 -30.37 10.07
CA ASN A 104 9.54 -29.71 10.90
C ASN A 104 9.10 -28.28 11.22
N VAL A 105 8.95 -27.98 12.51
CA VAL A 105 8.36 -26.71 12.92
C VAL A 105 9.29 -25.52 12.66
N PHE A 106 10.60 -25.69 12.78
CA PHE A 106 11.56 -24.61 12.47
C PHE A 106 11.51 -24.24 10.99
N TRP A 107 11.43 -25.23 10.10
CA TRP A 107 11.28 -24.98 8.67
C TRP A 107 9.91 -24.40 8.32
N ALA A 108 8.84 -24.89 8.93
CA ALA A 108 7.50 -24.35 8.74
C ALA A 108 7.41 -22.88 9.19
N LEU A 109 7.84 -22.57 10.42
CA LEU A 109 7.85 -21.19 10.93
C LEU A 109 8.81 -20.29 10.14
N GLY A 110 10.01 -20.78 9.86
CA GLY A 110 11.03 -20.03 9.12
C GLY A 110 10.60 -19.68 7.69
N SER A 111 9.98 -20.63 6.97
CA SER A 111 9.47 -20.39 5.63
C SER A 111 8.21 -19.51 5.62
N LEU A 112 7.33 -19.67 6.60
CA LEU A 112 6.07 -18.92 6.68
C LEU A 112 6.28 -17.47 7.13
N LEU A 113 7.14 -17.24 8.14
CA LEU A 113 7.32 -15.94 8.79
C LEU A 113 8.65 -15.27 8.46
N GLY A 114 9.71 -16.03 8.14
CA GLY A 114 11.08 -15.52 8.08
C GLY A 114 11.25 -14.37 7.09
N LEU A 115 10.82 -14.56 5.83
CA LEU A 115 10.91 -13.50 4.82
C LEU A 115 10.11 -12.26 5.21
N ASN A 116 8.87 -12.45 5.69
CA ASN A 116 8.01 -11.34 6.08
C ASN A 116 8.60 -10.55 7.28
N LEU A 117 9.18 -11.26 8.25
CA LEU A 117 9.86 -10.64 9.39
C LEU A 117 11.09 -9.84 8.95
N LEU A 118 11.92 -10.39 8.06
CA LEU A 118 13.07 -9.68 7.50
C LEU A 118 12.64 -8.42 6.72
N MET A 119 11.57 -8.51 5.92
CA MET A 119 11.02 -7.35 5.20
C MET A 119 10.48 -6.30 6.17
N LEU A 120 9.76 -6.71 7.22
CA LEU A 120 9.23 -5.81 8.25
C LEU A 120 10.36 -5.10 9.01
N LEU A 121 11.39 -5.84 9.42
CA LEU A 121 12.58 -5.27 10.07
C LEU A 121 13.33 -4.32 9.15
N GLY A 122 13.52 -4.70 7.88
CA GLY A 122 14.12 -3.83 6.87
C GLY A 122 13.33 -2.53 6.67
N TRP A 123 12.00 -2.61 6.68
CA TRP A 123 11.13 -1.43 6.61
C TRP A 123 11.25 -0.56 7.87
N LEU A 124 11.22 -1.14 9.08
CA LEU A 124 11.40 -0.42 10.34
C LEU A 124 12.77 0.25 10.43
N LEU A 125 13.83 -0.46 10.06
CA LEU A 125 15.18 0.09 9.97
C LEU A 125 15.24 1.22 8.94
N GLY A 126 14.61 1.05 7.78
CA GLY A 126 14.47 2.09 6.77
C GLY A 126 13.80 3.36 7.32
N LEU A 127 12.79 3.23 8.18
CA LEU A 127 12.15 4.37 8.86
C LEU A 127 13.08 5.08 9.84
N LEU A 128 13.94 4.33 10.54
CA LEU A 128 14.87 4.86 11.55
C LEU A 128 16.11 5.51 10.92
N LEU A 129 16.63 4.93 9.84
CA LEU A 129 17.90 5.30 9.21
C LEU A 129 17.74 6.36 8.11
N THR A 130 16.61 6.37 7.40
CA THR A 130 16.43 7.24 6.23
C THR A 130 15.78 8.55 6.64
N ARG A 131 16.61 9.58 6.90
CA ARG A 131 16.09 10.91 7.23
C ARG A 131 15.68 11.74 6.01
N ASP A 132 16.42 11.84 4.90
CA ASP A 132 16.07 12.88 3.90
C ASP A 132 16.57 12.68 2.44
N HIS A 133 16.30 11.59 1.73
CA HIS A 133 16.53 11.58 0.25
C HIS A 133 15.46 10.86 -0.61
N PRO A 134 14.20 11.35 -0.67
CA PRO A 134 13.20 10.85 -1.62
C PRO A 134 13.29 11.46 -3.05
N ALA A 135 14.20 12.40 -3.30
CA ALA A 135 14.21 13.20 -4.53
C ALA A 135 14.58 12.42 -5.81
N ALA A 136 15.38 11.35 -5.71
CA ALA A 136 15.83 10.59 -6.88
C ALA A 136 14.73 9.69 -7.46
N LEU A 137 13.99 8.99 -6.60
CA LEU A 137 12.87 8.14 -7.01
C LEU A 137 11.70 8.95 -7.58
N GLY A 138 11.43 10.12 -6.99
CA GLY A 138 10.43 11.05 -7.53
C GLY A 138 10.76 11.49 -8.96
N ARG A 139 12.03 11.88 -9.21
CA ARG A 139 12.48 12.30 -10.55
C ARG A 139 12.50 11.17 -11.57
N LEU A 140 12.93 9.98 -11.17
CA LEU A 140 12.92 8.79 -12.04
C LEU A 140 11.48 8.41 -12.43
N TRP A 141 10.56 8.48 -11.47
CA TRP A 141 9.15 8.19 -11.72
C TRP A 141 8.47 9.24 -12.62
N LEU A 142 8.81 10.53 -12.46
CA LEU A 142 8.37 11.61 -13.35
C LEU A 142 8.84 11.38 -14.78
N TRP A 143 10.13 11.09 -14.96
CA TRP A 143 10.72 10.77 -16.26
C TRP A 143 10.07 9.55 -16.92
N LEU A 144 9.76 8.51 -16.14
CA LEU A 144 9.11 7.30 -16.66
C LEU A 144 7.64 7.54 -17.02
N SER A 145 6.94 8.34 -16.23
CA SER A 145 5.53 8.71 -16.46
C SER A 145 5.39 9.58 -17.70
N GLU A 146 6.31 10.51 -17.94
CA GLU A 146 6.39 11.32 -19.17
C GLU A 146 6.53 10.44 -20.41
N LYS A 147 7.34 9.39 -20.34
CA LYS A 147 7.60 8.49 -21.47
C LYS A 147 6.44 7.52 -21.75
N LEU A 148 5.55 7.31 -20.78
CA LEU A 148 4.46 6.31 -20.86
C LEU A 148 3.07 6.94 -20.99
N ALA A 149 2.92 8.25 -20.73
CA ALA A 149 1.64 8.94 -20.84
C ALA A 149 1.24 9.12 -22.32
N ARG A 150 0.48 8.14 -22.84
CA ARG A 150 -0.17 8.22 -24.16
C ARG A 150 -1.34 9.21 -24.19
N ASP A 151 -1.84 9.64 -23.03
CA ASP A 151 -2.99 10.51 -22.89
C ASP A 151 -2.61 11.75 -22.07
N ALA A 152 -2.54 12.91 -22.73
CA ALA A 152 -2.11 14.18 -22.13
C ALA A 152 -3.01 14.62 -20.97
N SER A 153 -4.27 14.18 -20.97
CA SER A 153 -5.26 14.48 -19.93
C SER A 153 -4.98 13.77 -18.60
N ALA A 154 -4.41 12.56 -18.65
CA ALA A 154 -4.13 11.72 -17.49
C ALA A 154 -2.66 11.77 -17.03
N ALA A 155 -1.77 12.28 -17.88
CA ALA A 155 -0.32 12.26 -17.69
C ALA A 155 0.14 12.77 -16.30
N GLN A 156 -0.52 13.80 -15.79
CA GLN A 156 -0.10 14.50 -14.57
C GLN A 156 -0.88 14.10 -13.31
N LEU A 157 -1.84 13.17 -13.42
CA LEU A 157 -2.59 12.67 -12.26
C LEU A 157 -1.67 11.90 -11.30
N ALA A 158 -0.93 10.90 -11.79
CA ALA A 158 -0.03 10.12 -10.94
C ALA A 158 1.13 10.96 -10.35
N PRO A 159 1.81 11.83 -11.12
CA PRO A 159 2.76 12.81 -10.61
C PRO A 159 2.20 13.70 -9.49
N ALA A 160 1.01 14.27 -9.67
CA ALA A 160 0.37 15.13 -8.67
C ALA A 160 0.13 14.39 -7.36
N LEU A 161 -0.38 13.17 -7.41
CA LEU A 161 -0.59 12.34 -6.23
C LEU A 161 0.72 12.09 -5.48
N LEU A 162 1.79 11.72 -6.21
CA LEU A 162 3.08 11.45 -5.61
C LEU A 162 3.65 12.69 -4.93
N LEU A 163 3.59 13.86 -5.57
CA LEU A 163 4.08 15.11 -4.98
C LEU A 163 3.28 15.53 -3.75
N MET A 164 1.95 15.37 -3.76
CA MET A 164 1.11 15.62 -2.57
C MET A 164 1.51 14.73 -1.41
N LEU A 165 1.68 13.43 -1.66
CA LEU A 165 2.11 12.47 -0.63
C LEU A 165 3.53 12.76 -0.13
N GLN A 166 4.44 13.19 -1.02
CA GLN A 166 5.81 13.54 -0.66
C GLN A 166 5.87 14.80 0.21
N ARG A 167 5.11 15.85 -0.16
CA ARG A 167 5.02 17.09 0.63
C ARG A 167 4.53 16.83 2.05
N GLN A 168 3.60 15.89 2.22
CA GLN A 168 3.09 15.48 3.53
C GLN A 168 3.90 14.36 4.20
N ARG A 169 5.03 13.93 3.61
CA ARG A 169 5.87 12.80 4.08
C ARG A 169 5.08 11.48 4.26
N LEU A 170 3.96 11.35 3.55
CA LEU A 170 3.07 10.19 3.57
C LEU A 170 3.49 9.09 2.60
N THR A 171 4.36 9.36 1.61
CA THR A 171 4.77 8.34 0.63
C THR A 171 5.32 7.08 1.27
N ARG A 172 6.21 7.23 2.28
CA ARG A 172 6.80 6.09 3.01
C ARG A 172 5.78 5.28 3.80
N TRP A 173 4.79 5.96 4.37
CA TRP A 173 3.73 5.35 5.17
C TRP A 173 2.71 4.67 4.28
N GLY A 174 2.32 5.30 3.17
CA GLY A 174 1.39 4.74 2.19
C GLY A 174 1.96 3.47 1.55
N LEU A 175 3.19 3.51 1.05
CA LEU A 175 3.84 2.32 0.49
C LEU A 175 4.05 1.23 1.55
N GLY A 176 4.49 1.63 2.75
CA GLY A 176 4.64 0.71 3.88
C GLY A 176 3.33 0.01 4.24
N LEU A 177 2.25 0.76 4.39
CA LEU A 177 0.92 0.23 4.70
C LEU A 177 0.40 -0.70 3.60
N MET A 178 0.61 -0.36 2.32
CA MET A 178 0.20 -1.22 1.21
C MET A 178 0.95 -2.55 1.22
N VAL A 179 2.28 -2.53 1.31
CA VAL A 179 3.11 -3.74 1.29
C VAL A 179 2.86 -4.61 2.52
N ASN A 180 2.93 -4.01 3.72
CA ASN A 180 2.69 -4.75 4.96
C ASN A 180 1.23 -5.20 5.09
N GLY A 181 0.27 -4.43 4.56
CA GLY A 181 -1.14 -4.81 4.51
C GLY A 181 -1.38 -6.05 3.65
N LEU A 182 -0.74 -6.13 2.47
CA LEU A 182 -0.81 -7.33 1.63
C LEU A 182 -0.17 -8.55 2.29
N TRP A 183 1.00 -8.37 2.94
CA TRP A 183 1.62 -9.44 3.72
C TRP A 183 0.75 -9.90 4.88
N THR A 184 0.14 -8.96 5.60
CA THR A 184 -0.78 -9.27 6.70
C THR A 184 -1.98 -10.07 6.20
N LEU A 185 -2.57 -9.67 5.06
CA LEU A 185 -3.66 -10.40 4.43
C LEU A 185 -3.25 -11.83 4.03
N ALA A 186 -2.06 -11.99 3.44
CA ALA A 186 -1.50 -13.31 3.12
C ALA A 186 -1.29 -14.17 4.37
N MET A 187 -0.76 -13.58 5.46
CA MET A 187 -0.55 -14.29 6.73
C MET A 187 -1.87 -14.68 7.41
N LEU A 188 -2.91 -13.85 7.32
CA LEU A 188 -4.25 -14.20 7.81
C LEU A 188 -4.86 -15.36 7.01
N ALA A 189 -4.70 -15.36 5.68
CA ALA A 189 -5.13 -16.48 4.84
C ALA A 189 -4.34 -17.75 5.15
N ALA A 190 -3.03 -17.64 5.34
CA ALA A 190 -2.19 -18.75 5.76
C ALA A 190 -2.65 -19.31 7.11
N LEU A 191 -2.85 -18.45 8.11
CA LEU A 191 -3.34 -18.84 9.43
C LEU A 191 -4.69 -19.57 9.36
N ALA A 192 -5.67 -19.01 8.64
CA ALA A 192 -6.97 -19.65 8.46
C ALA A 192 -6.85 -21.03 7.81
N THR A 193 -5.95 -21.17 6.83
CA THR A 193 -5.67 -22.43 6.14
C THR A 193 -4.99 -23.44 7.07
N LEU A 194 -3.99 -23.02 7.84
CA LEU A 194 -3.32 -23.86 8.84
C LEU A 194 -4.34 -24.39 9.86
N LEU A 195 -5.21 -23.52 10.40
CA LEU A 195 -6.25 -23.91 11.34
C LEU A 195 -7.21 -24.96 10.75
N LEU A 196 -7.64 -24.76 9.51
CA LEU A 196 -8.51 -25.71 8.81
C LEU A 196 -7.81 -27.06 8.59
N LEU A 197 -6.56 -27.06 8.16
CA LEU A 197 -5.78 -28.27 7.93
C LEU A 197 -5.53 -29.03 9.23
N LEU A 198 -5.17 -28.33 10.31
CA LEU A 198 -4.94 -28.94 11.62
C LEU A 198 -6.22 -29.48 12.26
N ALA A 199 -7.38 -28.88 11.96
CA ALA A 199 -8.67 -29.38 12.41
C ALA A 199 -9.12 -30.64 11.64
N THR A 200 -8.71 -30.80 10.39
CA THR A 200 -9.20 -31.86 9.49
C THR A 200 -8.22 -33.01 9.27
N ARG A 201 -6.94 -32.80 9.58
CA ARG A 201 -5.86 -33.78 9.36
C ARG A 201 -4.98 -33.90 10.59
N ARG A 202 -4.46 -35.11 10.81
CA ARG A 202 -3.46 -35.38 11.84
C ARG A 202 -2.07 -35.12 11.26
N TYR A 203 -1.39 -34.12 11.79
CA TYR A 203 0.02 -33.83 11.47
C TYR A 203 0.92 -34.31 12.60
N GLY A 204 2.05 -34.90 12.25
CA GLY A 204 3.15 -35.15 13.18
C GLY A 204 4.11 -33.96 13.14
N PHE A 205 4.47 -33.40 14.28
CA PHE A 205 5.44 -32.31 14.37
C PHE A 205 6.76 -32.83 14.93
N VAL A 206 7.86 -32.48 14.27
CA VAL A 206 9.22 -32.81 14.71
C VAL A 206 10.00 -31.53 14.92
N TRP A 207 10.72 -31.49 16.03
CA TRP A 207 11.53 -30.35 16.45
C TRP A 207 13.02 -30.59 16.26
N GLU A 208 13.45 -31.85 16.41
CA GLU A 208 14.85 -32.23 16.28
C GLU A 208 15.35 -31.94 14.86
N THR A 209 16.29 -31.01 14.76
CA THR A 209 17.16 -30.89 13.60
C THR A 209 18.55 -31.31 14.04
N THR A 210 19.37 -31.82 13.13
CA THR A 210 20.77 -32.19 13.43
C THR A 210 21.60 -31.00 13.95
N ILE A 211 21.13 -29.76 13.80
CA ILE A 211 21.85 -28.52 14.12
C ILE A 211 21.24 -27.79 15.34
N LEU A 212 19.92 -27.82 15.54
CA LEU A 212 19.23 -27.18 16.67
C LEU A 212 18.70 -28.23 17.63
N GLY A 213 19.31 -28.30 18.83
CA GLY A 213 18.87 -29.14 19.94
C GLY A 213 17.72 -28.54 20.76
N GLY A 214 17.28 -29.27 21.79
CA GLY A 214 16.15 -28.88 22.66
C GLY A 214 16.32 -27.54 23.38
N ASP A 215 17.54 -27.17 23.74
CA ASP A 215 17.82 -25.90 24.45
C ASP A 215 17.45 -24.67 23.61
N THR A 216 17.62 -24.74 22.28
CA THR A 216 17.26 -23.64 21.39
C THR A 216 15.74 -23.45 21.31
N PHE A 217 14.96 -24.52 21.46
CA PHE A 217 13.50 -24.46 21.51
C PHE A 217 13.01 -23.75 22.78
N ILE A 218 13.62 -24.04 23.93
CA ILE A 218 13.32 -23.37 25.20
C ILE A 218 13.62 -21.87 25.07
N ALA A 219 14.81 -21.53 24.57
CA ALA A 219 15.22 -20.14 24.36
C ALA A 219 14.28 -19.39 23.40
N LEU A 220 13.86 -20.03 22.30
CA LEU A 220 12.93 -19.43 21.34
C LEU A 220 11.53 -19.20 21.94
N THR A 221 11.02 -20.19 22.67
CA THR A 221 9.70 -20.09 23.33
C THR A 221 9.69 -18.99 24.38
N GLN A 222 10.76 -18.90 25.18
CA GLN A 222 10.95 -17.81 26.13
C GLN A 222 11.07 -16.44 25.43
N ALA A 223 11.81 -16.35 24.33
CA ALA A 223 11.96 -15.10 23.58
C ALA A 223 10.63 -14.62 22.98
N ILE A 224 9.85 -15.53 22.40
CA ILE A 224 8.52 -15.20 21.85
C ILE A 224 7.54 -14.85 22.97
N GLY A 225 7.54 -15.60 24.08
CA GLY A 225 6.64 -15.39 25.21
C GLY A 225 7.03 -14.24 26.14
N ALA A 226 8.26 -13.71 26.04
CA ALA A 226 8.69 -12.54 26.81
C ALA A 226 7.87 -11.29 26.47
N LEU A 227 7.53 -11.08 25.20
CA LEU A 227 6.73 -9.92 24.75
C LEU A 227 5.29 -9.95 25.30
N PRO A 228 4.54 -11.06 25.19
CA PRO A 228 3.26 -11.23 25.87
C PRO A 228 3.36 -11.20 27.40
N ALA A 229 4.45 -11.70 27.98
CA ALA A 229 4.66 -11.66 29.43
C ALA A 229 4.78 -10.22 29.96
N LEU A 230 5.41 -9.32 29.19
CA LEU A 230 5.40 -7.89 29.49
C LEU A 230 3.99 -7.27 29.47
N LEU A 231 3.05 -7.89 28.75
CA LEU A 231 1.64 -7.50 28.69
C LEU A 231 0.77 -8.25 29.73
N GLY A 232 1.37 -9.09 30.58
CA GLY A 232 0.70 -9.79 31.69
C GLY A 232 0.24 -11.22 31.40
N PHE A 233 0.65 -11.83 30.29
CA PHE A 233 0.35 -13.25 30.00
C PHE A 233 1.40 -14.17 30.63
N SER A 234 0.97 -15.21 31.34
CA SER A 234 1.89 -16.20 31.93
C SER A 234 2.57 -17.05 30.85
N LEU A 235 3.88 -17.23 30.99
CA LEU A 235 4.72 -18.16 30.22
C LEU A 235 4.48 -19.61 30.65
#